data_AF-A0A0E2CZ69-F1
#
_entry.id   AF-A0A0E2CZ69-F1
#
_cell.length_a   1.000
_cell.length_b   1.000
_cell.length_c   1.000
_cell.angle_alpha   90.00
_cell.angle_beta   90.00
_cell.angle_gamma   90.00
#
_symmetry.space_group_name_H-M   'P 1'
#
loop_
_entity.id
_entity.type
_entity.pdbx_description
1 polymer ?
#
loop_
_entity_poly.entity_id
_entity_poly.type
_entity_poly.pdbx_seq_one_letter_code
_entity_poly.pdbx_strand_id
1 'polypeptide(L)'
;MNSEKIQSIEILNSLKDGIDEPDIQACKVSKDRNFFIVLHGGTLSTKAVSVWRIAFDQVQKVSTILITEKNIRNPRIHVSENYNILIYYESGYLKFKLSTEGILSLESSYQGGKGWALAVLKENVIFYYSNYYDNTEYKSKKQFRLHDVSSHEEDKSLVNDGFNSAWVVDATIHNDSVIFTGDEELFVFNVSNFKSPKGIFKQKIKNSKWKFVSHTPWIVCETEYYVSSAFHLLNEVGKKFEISNSVLRNRFVRAFDVDESNRIWAIVSNESFEQSLVSVFTENGELKSGSVLLLPDTEGHPNFSNQTVHHVLEMVVQKDVILIIFRSGIIAKITLSNN
;
A
#
# COMPACT_ATOMS: atom_id res chain seq x y z
N MET A 1 20.62 -8.15 18.59
CA MET A 1 19.79 -8.94 17.65
C MET A 1 20.70 -9.57 16.63
N ASN A 2 20.59 -10.87 16.37
CA ASN A 2 21.35 -11.53 15.30
C ASN A 2 20.90 -10.93 13.96
N SER A 3 21.87 -10.58 13.10
CA SER A 3 21.55 -10.17 11.74
C SER A 3 20.99 -11.39 11.00
N GLU A 4 19.70 -11.36 10.65
CA GLU A 4 19.17 -12.32 9.68
C GLU A 4 20.02 -12.22 8.43
N LYS A 5 20.60 -13.35 8.05
CA LYS A 5 21.37 -13.47 6.83
C LYS A 5 20.44 -14.00 5.75
N ILE A 6 20.60 -13.47 4.56
CA ILE A 6 19.86 -13.97 3.41
C ILE A 6 20.45 -15.32 3.03
N GLN A 7 19.59 -16.33 2.95
CA GLN A 7 19.96 -17.70 2.65
C GLN A 7 19.95 -17.94 1.13
N SER A 8 18.88 -17.53 0.46
CA SER A 8 18.71 -17.73 -0.98
C SER A 8 17.81 -16.65 -1.61
N ILE A 9 17.97 -16.47 -2.92
CA ILE A 9 17.03 -15.75 -3.78
C ILE A 9 16.59 -16.73 -4.87
N GLU A 10 15.29 -16.90 -5.00
CA GLU A 10 14.65 -17.72 -6.03
C GLU A 10 13.80 -16.79 -6.90
N ILE A 11 13.97 -16.88 -8.22
CA ILE A 11 13.05 -16.25 -9.17
C ILE A 11 11.97 -17.27 -9.48
N LEU A 12 10.73 -16.96 -9.10
CA LEU A 12 9.58 -17.78 -9.39
C LEU A 12 8.99 -17.42 -10.76
N ASN A 13 8.10 -18.26 -11.27
CA ASN A 13 7.36 -17.97 -12.49
C ASN A 13 6.60 -16.64 -12.38
N SER A 14 6.51 -15.93 -13.50
CA SER A 14 5.84 -14.64 -13.58
C SER A 14 4.31 -14.77 -13.57
N LEU A 15 3.63 -13.70 -13.16
CA LEU A 15 2.16 -13.53 -13.24
C LEU A 15 1.64 -13.35 -14.69
N LYS A 16 2.22 -14.07 -15.64
CA LYS A 16 1.95 -13.99 -17.08
C LYS A 16 1.15 -15.22 -17.52
N ASP A 17 0.05 -15.00 -18.22
CA ASP A 17 -0.90 -16.06 -18.62
C ASP A 17 -0.87 -16.42 -20.11
N GLY A 18 0.17 -16.01 -20.86
CA GLY A 18 0.31 -16.34 -22.28
C GLY A 18 -0.72 -15.66 -23.21
N ILE A 19 -1.52 -14.74 -22.68
CA ILE A 19 -2.32 -13.78 -23.44
C ILE A 19 -1.47 -12.50 -23.51
N ASP A 20 -1.37 -11.85 -24.67
CA ASP A 20 -0.72 -10.54 -24.84
C ASP A 20 -1.10 -9.63 -23.65
N GLU A 21 -0.15 -9.42 -22.74
CA GLU A 21 -0.46 -9.11 -21.34
C GLU A 21 -1.22 -7.79 -21.17
N PRO A 22 -2.34 -7.79 -20.44
CA PRO A 22 -2.82 -6.56 -19.81
C PRO A 22 -1.85 -6.20 -18.67
N ASP A 23 -1.18 -5.05 -18.75
CA ASP A 23 -0.33 -4.48 -17.70
C ASP A 23 -0.89 -4.74 -16.28
N ILE A 24 -0.04 -5.13 -15.32
CA ILE A 24 -0.48 -5.28 -13.92
C ILE A 24 -0.70 -3.90 -13.31
N GLN A 25 -1.95 -3.62 -12.92
CA GLN A 25 -2.34 -2.32 -12.37
C GLN A 25 -2.13 -2.23 -10.85
N ALA A 26 -2.46 -3.31 -10.13
CA ALA A 26 -2.25 -3.43 -8.69
C ALA A 26 -2.12 -4.90 -8.29
N CYS A 27 -1.36 -5.14 -7.22
CA CYS A 27 -1.21 -6.47 -6.63
C CYS A 27 -1.24 -6.37 -5.11
N LYS A 28 -1.74 -7.40 -4.43
CA LYS A 28 -1.66 -7.54 -2.97
C LYS A 28 -1.37 -8.98 -2.58
N VAL A 29 -0.39 -9.16 -1.70
CA VAL A 29 -0.10 -10.46 -1.08
C VAL A 29 -0.88 -10.60 0.23
N SER A 30 -1.49 -11.76 0.46
CA SER A 30 -2.03 -12.12 1.77
C SER A 30 -0.91 -12.66 2.66
N LYS A 31 -0.61 -11.98 3.78
CA LYS A 31 0.43 -12.37 4.75
C LYS A 31 0.25 -13.78 5.31
N ASP A 32 -1.00 -14.20 5.53
CA ASP A 32 -1.28 -15.41 6.31
C ASP A 32 -1.53 -16.65 5.45
N ARG A 33 -1.79 -16.49 4.14
CA ARG A 33 -2.45 -17.54 3.35
C ARG A 33 -1.86 -17.80 1.96
N ASN A 34 -0.63 -17.34 1.69
CA ASN A 34 0.16 -17.68 0.51
C ASN A 34 -0.57 -17.49 -0.84
N PHE A 35 -1.44 -16.48 -0.92
CA PHE A 35 -2.11 -16.10 -2.16
C PHE A 35 -1.91 -14.63 -2.48
N PHE A 36 -2.07 -14.31 -3.76
CA PHE A 36 -2.00 -12.96 -4.29
C PHE A 36 -3.26 -12.61 -5.04
N ILE A 37 -3.69 -11.36 -4.91
CA ILE A 37 -4.73 -10.77 -5.76
C ILE A 37 -4.05 -9.85 -6.76
N VAL A 38 -4.35 -10.05 -8.04
CA VAL A 38 -3.79 -9.25 -9.13
C VAL A 38 -4.92 -8.63 -9.92
N LEU A 39 -4.91 -7.29 -10.01
CA LEU A 39 -5.74 -6.52 -10.91
C LEU A 39 -4.95 -6.29 -12.21
N HIS A 40 -5.44 -6.89 -13.29
CA HIS A 40 -4.89 -6.79 -14.63
C HIS A 40 -5.57 -5.68 -15.43
N GLY A 41 -4.81 -5.05 -16.33
CA GLY A 41 -5.30 -4.15 -17.36
C GLY A 41 -4.77 -2.72 -17.24
N GLY A 42 -4.62 -2.07 -18.38
CA GLY A 42 -4.39 -0.63 -18.47
C GLY A 42 -5.67 0.18 -18.26
N THR A 43 -5.55 1.50 -18.15
CA THR A 43 -6.68 2.41 -17.90
C THR A 43 -7.86 2.23 -18.87
N LEU A 44 -7.58 1.78 -20.11
CA LEU A 44 -8.54 1.66 -21.21
C LEU A 44 -8.72 0.22 -21.78
N SER A 45 -8.04 -0.79 -21.23
CA SER A 45 -8.12 -2.17 -21.74
C SER A 45 -9.11 -3.02 -20.94
N THR A 46 -9.37 -4.24 -21.42
CA THR A 46 -10.07 -5.28 -20.65
C THR A 46 -9.37 -5.46 -19.31
N LYS A 47 -10.15 -5.52 -18.24
CA LYS A 47 -9.65 -5.68 -16.88
C LYS A 47 -10.12 -6.99 -16.30
N ALA A 48 -9.25 -7.59 -15.52
CA ALA A 48 -9.55 -8.84 -14.84
C ALA A 48 -8.96 -8.81 -13.44
N VAL A 49 -9.64 -9.45 -12.50
CA VAL A 49 -9.09 -9.72 -11.17
C VAL A 49 -8.80 -11.21 -11.11
N SER A 50 -7.61 -11.55 -10.64
CA SER A 50 -7.19 -12.95 -10.52
C SER A 50 -6.60 -13.24 -9.15
N VAL A 51 -6.75 -14.49 -8.72
CA VAL A 51 -6.09 -15.05 -7.53
C VAL A 51 -4.99 -15.97 -8.00
N TRP A 52 -3.83 -15.84 -7.36
CA TRP A 52 -2.68 -16.71 -7.56
C TRP A 52 -2.26 -17.30 -6.22
N ARG A 53 -1.63 -18.46 -6.23
CA ARG A 53 -1.08 -19.12 -5.03
C ARG A 53 0.37 -19.47 -5.24
N ILE A 54 1.14 -19.42 -4.16
CA ILE A 54 2.46 -20.06 -4.10
C ILE A 54 2.28 -21.47 -3.57
N ALA A 55 2.67 -22.46 -4.37
CA ALA A 55 2.88 -23.81 -3.92
C ALA A 55 4.34 -24.16 -4.18
N PHE A 56 5.11 -24.37 -3.11
CA PHE A 56 6.55 -24.66 -3.16
C PHE A 56 7.36 -23.55 -3.85
N ASP A 57 7.75 -23.80 -5.10
CA ASP A 57 8.57 -22.99 -5.99
C ASP A 57 7.78 -22.49 -7.21
N GLN A 58 6.47 -22.73 -7.25
CA GLN A 58 5.61 -22.33 -8.36
C GLN A 58 4.51 -21.37 -7.91
N VAL A 59 4.29 -20.37 -8.75
CA VAL A 59 3.15 -19.47 -8.67
C VAL A 59 2.12 -19.94 -9.69
N GLN A 60 0.91 -20.26 -9.22
CA GLN A 60 -0.15 -20.77 -10.06
C GLN A 60 -1.40 -19.91 -9.96
N LYS A 61 -1.99 -19.61 -11.12
CA LYS A 61 -3.27 -18.95 -11.18
C LYS A 61 -4.37 -19.90 -10.75
N VAL A 62 -5.18 -19.44 -9.80
CA VAL A 62 -6.28 -20.21 -9.23
C VAL A 62 -7.59 -19.87 -9.92
N SER A 63 -7.86 -18.59 -10.13
CA SER A 63 -9.13 -18.12 -10.67
C SER A 63 -8.99 -16.73 -11.29
N THR A 64 -9.82 -16.42 -12.28
CA THR A 64 -9.91 -15.08 -12.89
C THR A 64 -11.37 -14.70 -13.10
N ILE A 65 -11.71 -13.45 -12.78
CA ILE A 65 -12.99 -12.83 -13.10
C ILE A 65 -12.72 -11.63 -14.00
N LEU A 66 -13.41 -11.57 -15.14
CA LEU A 66 -13.43 -10.39 -15.99
C LEU A 66 -14.32 -9.33 -15.34
N ILE A 67 -13.86 -8.08 -15.38
CA ILE A 67 -14.63 -6.94 -14.90
C ILE A 67 -14.93 -5.98 -16.05
N THR A 68 -16.08 -5.32 -15.97
CA THR A 68 -16.58 -4.43 -17.04
C THR A 68 -16.26 -2.97 -16.79
N GLU A 69 -15.82 -2.67 -15.57
CA GLU A 69 -15.54 -1.35 -15.04
C GLU A 69 -14.37 -0.69 -15.77
N LYS A 70 -14.70 0.37 -16.52
CA LYS A 70 -13.72 1.21 -17.21
C LYS A 70 -13.16 2.27 -16.26
N ASN A 71 -12.00 2.82 -16.59
CA ASN A 71 -11.40 3.97 -15.88
C ASN A 71 -11.04 3.77 -14.39
N ILE A 72 -10.79 2.54 -13.94
CA ILE A 72 -10.11 2.30 -12.66
C ILE A 72 -8.75 3.01 -12.69
N ARG A 73 -8.57 4.04 -11.86
CA ARG A 73 -7.34 4.85 -11.70
C ARG A 73 -6.86 4.74 -10.27
N ASN A 74 -5.55 4.63 -10.10
CA ASN A 74 -4.90 4.47 -8.79
C ASN A 74 -5.57 3.42 -7.88
N PRO A 75 -5.80 2.18 -8.38
CA PRO A 75 -6.42 1.14 -7.58
C PRO A 75 -5.56 0.72 -6.41
N ARG A 76 -6.23 0.41 -5.30
CA ARG A 76 -5.66 -0.23 -4.12
C ARG A 76 -6.48 -1.47 -3.81
N ILE A 77 -5.81 -2.51 -3.32
CA ILE A 77 -6.44 -3.79 -2.99
C ILE A 77 -6.34 -3.99 -1.48
N HIS A 78 -7.49 -4.13 -0.85
CA HIS A 78 -7.60 -4.54 0.55
C HIS A 78 -8.12 -5.98 0.60
N VAL A 79 -7.47 -6.81 1.41
CA VAL A 79 -7.89 -8.17 1.73
C VAL A 79 -8.28 -8.17 3.20
N SER A 80 -9.55 -8.45 3.48
CA SER A 80 -10.08 -8.51 4.85
C SER A 80 -9.81 -9.84 5.52
N GLU A 81 -9.97 -9.89 6.85
CA GLU A 81 -9.82 -11.11 7.66
C GLU A 81 -10.83 -12.19 7.26
N ASN A 82 -12.04 -11.77 6.89
CA ASN A 82 -13.12 -12.62 6.38
C ASN A 82 -13.03 -12.93 4.88
N TYR A 83 -11.89 -12.66 4.23
CA TYR A 83 -11.65 -12.98 2.82
C TYR A 83 -12.51 -12.25 1.80
N ASN A 84 -13.07 -11.10 2.16
CA ASN A 84 -13.57 -10.17 1.15
C ASN A 84 -12.39 -9.41 0.56
N ILE A 85 -12.34 -9.34 -0.77
CA ILE A 85 -11.43 -8.45 -1.48
C ILE A 85 -12.19 -7.18 -1.76
N LEU A 86 -11.63 -6.04 -1.37
CA LEU A 86 -12.12 -4.73 -1.76
C LEU A 86 -11.04 -4.06 -2.61
N ILE A 87 -11.33 -3.88 -3.89
CA ILE A 87 -10.52 -3.05 -4.78
C ILE A 87 -11.17 -1.68 -4.82
N TYR A 88 -10.49 -0.66 -4.32
CA TYR A 88 -10.99 0.72 -4.28
C TYR A 88 -10.09 1.63 -5.10
N TYR A 89 -10.68 2.66 -5.70
CA TYR A 89 -10.02 3.56 -6.64
C TYR A 89 -10.66 4.96 -6.58
N GLU A 90 -10.10 5.93 -7.31
CA GLU A 90 -10.48 7.36 -7.25
C GLU A 90 -11.98 7.63 -7.40
N SER A 91 -12.74 6.74 -8.03
CA SER A 91 -14.13 6.96 -8.40
C SER A 91 -15.06 5.79 -8.05
N GLY A 92 -14.62 4.86 -7.19
CA GLY A 92 -15.44 3.71 -6.88
C GLY A 92 -14.72 2.56 -6.19
N TYR A 93 -15.41 1.42 -6.17
CA TYR A 93 -14.89 0.18 -5.63
C TYR A 93 -15.51 -1.05 -6.30
N LEU A 94 -14.83 -2.18 -6.14
CA LEU A 94 -15.25 -3.53 -6.48
C LEU A 94 -15.08 -4.41 -5.24
N LYS A 95 -16.14 -5.10 -4.84
CA LYS A 95 -16.09 -6.07 -3.76
C LYS A 95 -16.23 -7.48 -4.32
N PHE A 96 -15.27 -8.33 -4.01
CA PHE A 96 -15.30 -9.74 -4.40
C PHE A 96 -15.35 -10.62 -3.16
N LYS A 97 -16.05 -11.74 -3.32
CA LYS A 97 -16.02 -12.84 -2.36
C LYS A 97 -14.93 -13.83 -2.77
N LEU A 98 -14.04 -14.17 -1.84
CA LEU A 98 -13.16 -15.32 -2.01
C LEU A 98 -13.76 -16.58 -1.37
N SER A 99 -13.29 -17.71 -1.87
CA SER A 99 -13.38 -19.02 -1.24
C SER A 99 -11.98 -19.59 -1.01
N THR A 100 -11.94 -20.76 -0.35
CA THR A 100 -10.77 -21.62 -0.29
C THR A 100 -10.29 -22.11 -1.66
N GLU A 101 -11.06 -21.89 -2.73
CA GLU A 101 -10.73 -22.30 -4.10
C GLU A 101 -10.44 -21.13 -5.04
N GLY A 102 -10.51 -19.87 -4.58
CA GLY A 102 -10.28 -18.68 -5.43
C GLY A 102 -11.40 -17.64 -5.35
N ILE A 103 -11.46 -16.72 -6.31
CA ILE A 103 -12.54 -15.72 -6.40
C ILE A 103 -13.83 -16.43 -6.80
N LEU A 104 -14.88 -16.25 -5.99
CA LEU A 104 -16.20 -16.80 -6.29
C LEU A 104 -16.99 -15.90 -7.22
N SER A 105 -17.07 -14.61 -6.89
CA SER A 105 -17.92 -13.66 -7.62
C SER A 105 -17.58 -12.20 -7.27
N LEU A 106 -17.90 -11.29 -8.19
CA LEU A 106 -18.07 -9.87 -7.88
C LEU A 106 -19.42 -9.72 -7.15
N GLU A 107 -19.39 -9.31 -5.88
CA GLU A 107 -20.60 -9.15 -5.06
C GLU A 107 -21.27 -7.79 -5.27
N SER A 108 -20.46 -6.74 -5.38
CA SER A 108 -20.95 -5.39 -5.59
C SER A 108 -19.89 -4.56 -6.29
N SER A 109 -20.31 -3.66 -7.16
CA SER A 109 -19.47 -2.61 -7.70
C SER A 109 -20.17 -1.27 -7.62
N TYR A 110 -19.38 -0.22 -7.47
CA TYR A 110 -19.86 1.15 -7.49
C TYR A 110 -18.97 1.97 -8.41
N GLN A 111 -19.58 2.61 -9.41
CA GLN A 111 -18.94 3.58 -10.29
C GLN A 111 -19.70 4.90 -10.22
N GLY A 112 -19.01 5.98 -9.84
CA GLY A 112 -19.63 7.30 -9.70
C GLY A 112 -19.15 8.07 -8.47
N GLY A 113 -17.89 7.88 -8.09
CA GLY A 113 -17.29 8.37 -6.86
C GLY A 113 -17.60 9.82 -6.57
N LYS A 114 -18.10 10.07 -5.36
CA LYS A 114 -18.23 11.38 -4.74
C LYS A 114 -16.86 11.91 -4.26
N GLY A 115 -15.76 11.19 -4.46
CA GLY A 115 -14.42 11.57 -4.02
C GLY A 115 -13.38 10.44 -4.14
N TRP A 116 -12.13 10.76 -3.81
CA TRP A 116 -10.94 9.91 -3.92
C TRP A 116 -10.88 8.95 -2.74
N ALA A 117 -11.01 7.64 -2.99
CA ALA A 117 -10.89 6.62 -1.95
C ALA A 117 -9.43 6.49 -1.48
N LEU A 118 -9.22 6.47 -0.17
CA LEU A 118 -7.89 6.63 0.44
C LEU A 118 -7.49 5.42 1.28
N ALA A 119 -8.40 4.91 2.13
CA ALA A 119 -8.14 3.77 3.00
C ALA A 119 -9.41 2.97 3.32
N VAL A 120 -9.23 1.72 3.78
CA VAL A 120 -10.33 0.85 4.21
C VAL A 120 -10.25 0.63 5.71
N LEU A 121 -11.30 1.03 6.40
CA LEU A 121 -11.59 0.81 7.82
C LEU A 121 -12.50 -0.42 7.97
N LYS A 122 -12.18 -1.31 8.92
CA LYS A 122 -13.03 -2.42 9.38
C LYS A 122 -13.83 -3.10 8.25
N GLU A 123 -13.12 -3.86 7.40
CA GLU A 123 -13.58 -4.70 6.27
C GLU A 123 -14.45 -4.05 5.17
N ASN A 124 -15.38 -3.15 5.49
CA ASN A 124 -16.41 -2.64 4.59
C ASN A 124 -16.57 -1.11 4.64
N VAL A 125 -15.78 -0.38 5.42
CA VAL A 125 -15.89 1.09 5.49
C VAL A 125 -14.76 1.73 4.71
N ILE A 126 -15.07 2.49 3.67
CA ILE A 126 -14.07 3.23 2.89
C ILE A 126 -13.97 4.65 3.44
N PHE A 127 -12.77 5.06 3.80
CA PHE A 127 -12.43 6.46 4.04
C PHE A 127 -12.01 7.12 2.74
N TYR A 128 -12.66 8.24 2.41
CA TYR A 128 -12.41 8.95 1.15
C TYR A 128 -12.51 10.46 1.32
N TYR A 129 -12.02 11.18 0.32
CA TYR A 129 -11.94 12.63 0.30
C TYR A 129 -12.75 13.21 -0.87
N SER A 130 -13.65 14.14 -0.57
CA SER A 130 -14.62 14.69 -1.53
C SER A 130 -14.62 16.21 -1.57
N ASN A 131 -14.94 16.76 -2.75
CA ASN A 131 -15.28 18.18 -2.89
C ASN A 131 -16.79 18.35 -2.67
N TYR A 132 -17.19 19.44 -2.01
CA TYR A 132 -18.59 19.86 -1.91
C TYR A 132 -18.69 21.37 -2.10
N TYR A 133 -19.82 21.84 -2.60
CA TYR A 133 -20.06 23.27 -2.71
C TYR A 133 -20.73 23.77 -1.43
N ASP A 134 -20.08 24.68 -0.73
CA ASP A 134 -20.65 25.34 0.44
C ASP A 134 -21.54 26.49 -0.02
N ASN A 135 -22.85 26.32 0.13
CA ASN A 135 -23.84 27.33 -0.25
C ASN A 135 -23.79 28.59 0.64
N THR A 136 -23.18 28.52 1.83
CA THR A 136 -23.09 29.68 2.73
C THR A 136 -21.92 30.59 2.37
N GLU A 137 -20.79 29.99 1.96
CA GLU A 137 -19.58 30.70 1.58
C GLU A 137 -19.38 30.79 0.05
N TYR A 138 -20.34 30.27 -0.73
CA TYR A 138 -20.36 30.21 -2.19
C TYR A 138 -19.06 29.70 -2.82
N LYS A 139 -18.45 28.69 -2.20
CA LYS A 139 -17.15 28.15 -2.65
C LYS A 139 -17.06 26.65 -2.47
N SER A 140 -16.30 26.02 -3.35
CA SER A 140 -15.97 24.60 -3.24
C SER A 140 -15.06 24.39 -2.04
N LYS A 141 -15.55 23.63 -1.07
CA LYS A 141 -14.82 23.14 0.08
C LYS A 141 -14.56 21.65 -0.07
N LYS A 142 -13.74 21.13 0.83
CA LYS A 142 -13.33 19.74 0.83
C LYS A 142 -13.67 19.11 2.16
N GLN A 143 -14.05 17.84 2.14
CA GLN A 143 -14.43 17.10 3.33
C GLN A 143 -14.04 15.64 3.20
N PHE A 144 -13.65 15.07 4.32
CA PHE A 144 -13.48 13.63 4.43
C PHE A 144 -14.83 12.98 4.68
N ARG A 145 -14.97 11.75 4.19
CA ARG A 145 -16.21 10.97 4.30
C ARG A 145 -15.90 9.52 4.58
N LEU A 146 -16.87 8.87 5.22
CA LEU A 146 -16.91 7.43 5.38
C LEU A 146 -18.07 6.87 4.56
N HIS A 147 -17.76 5.88 3.72
CA HIS A 147 -18.74 5.10 2.97
C HIS A 147 -18.82 3.70 3.55
N ASP A 148 -20.00 3.27 3.98
CA ASP A 148 -20.24 1.89 4.36
C ASP A 148 -20.70 1.09 3.14
N VAL A 149 -19.83 0.19 2.67
CA VAL A 149 -20.07 -0.67 1.50
C VAL A 149 -21.22 -1.65 1.76
N SER A 150 -21.54 -1.94 3.02
CA SER A 150 -22.57 -2.92 3.36
C SER A 150 -23.99 -2.34 3.37
N SER A 151 -24.16 -1.08 3.74
CA SER A 151 -25.48 -0.48 3.96
C SER A 151 -25.96 0.39 2.80
N HIS A 152 -25.06 0.78 1.88
CA HIS A 152 -25.32 1.79 0.84
C HIS A 152 -25.96 3.08 1.39
N GLU A 153 -25.85 3.34 2.69
CA GLU A 153 -26.39 4.53 3.35
C GLU A 153 -25.67 5.80 2.90
N GLU A 154 -26.25 6.95 3.22
CA GLU A 154 -25.61 8.24 2.97
C GLU A 154 -24.23 8.32 3.62
N ASP A 155 -23.27 8.82 2.86
CA ASP A 155 -21.89 8.96 3.31
C ASP A 155 -21.82 9.88 4.52
N LYS A 156 -21.14 9.44 5.57
CA LYS A 156 -20.98 10.24 6.78
C LYS A 156 -19.88 11.26 6.56
N SER A 157 -20.23 12.54 6.58
CA SER A 157 -19.26 13.62 6.55
C SER A 157 -18.48 13.67 7.86
N LEU A 158 -17.17 13.77 7.73
CA LEU A 158 -16.26 14.02 8.84
C LEU A 158 -16.07 15.53 8.95
N VAL A 159 -16.14 16.07 10.17
CA VAL A 159 -15.89 17.49 10.38
C VAL A 159 -14.47 17.78 9.92
N ASN A 160 -14.34 18.69 8.95
CA ASN A 160 -13.04 19.12 8.45
C ASN A 160 -12.41 20.05 9.48
N ASP A 161 -11.62 19.49 10.39
CA ASP A 161 -10.87 20.17 11.45
C ASP A 161 -9.65 20.95 10.91
N GLY A 162 -9.84 21.75 9.86
CA GLY A 162 -8.82 22.65 9.31
C GLY A 162 -7.80 22.00 8.37
N PHE A 163 -8.22 21.03 7.55
CA PHE A 163 -7.43 20.54 6.42
C PHE A 163 -7.37 21.59 5.31
N ASN A 164 -6.18 22.16 5.09
CA ASN A 164 -5.97 23.22 4.11
C ASN A 164 -5.20 22.77 2.87
N SER A 165 -4.72 21.52 2.83
CA SER A 165 -3.92 21.04 1.70
C SER A 165 -4.77 20.93 0.42
N ALA A 166 -4.12 21.13 -0.73
CA ALA A 166 -4.80 21.10 -2.01
C ALA A 166 -5.13 19.67 -2.44
N TRP A 167 -4.33 18.69 -2.05
CA TRP A 167 -4.58 17.29 -2.34
C TRP A 167 -4.25 16.43 -1.12
N VAL A 168 -4.81 15.22 -1.08
CA VAL A 168 -4.36 14.16 -0.18
C VAL A 168 -3.39 13.30 -0.96
N VAL A 169 -2.22 13.02 -0.39
CA VAL A 169 -1.17 12.26 -1.05
C VAL A 169 -1.30 10.77 -0.76
N ASP A 170 -1.46 10.41 0.51
CA ASP A 170 -1.68 9.03 0.92
C ASP A 170 -2.47 8.94 2.23
N ALA A 171 -3.03 7.77 2.51
CA ALA A 171 -3.65 7.45 3.79
C ALA A 171 -3.46 5.98 4.17
N THR A 172 -3.43 5.73 5.47
CA THR A 172 -3.43 4.39 6.07
C THR A 172 -4.30 4.33 7.31
N ILE A 173 -4.62 3.11 7.73
CA ILE A 173 -5.32 2.83 8.99
C ILE A 173 -4.33 2.23 9.98
N HIS A 174 -4.32 2.79 11.18
CA HIS A 174 -3.55 2.26 12.31
C HIS A 174 -4.46 2.15 13.54
N ASN A 175 -4.79 0.93 13.95
CA ASN A 175 -5.79 0.66 14.99
C ASN A 175 -7.11 1.39 14.68
N ASP A 176 -7.64 2.17 15.62
CA ASP A 176 -8.82 3.03 15.43
C ASP A 176 -8.47 4.44 14.91
N SER A 177 -7.35 4.60 14.21
CA SER A 177 -6.92 5.88 13.64
C SER A 177 -6.81 5.83 12.12
N VAL A 178 -7.31 6.89 11.47
CA VAL A 178 -6.99 7.18 10.07
C VAL A 178 -5.84 8.18 10.07
N ILE A 179 -4.77 7.85 9.36
CA ILE A 179 -3.59 8.70 9.21
C ILE A 179 -3.47 9.04 7.75
N PHE A 180 -3.34 10.31 7.41
CA PHE A 180 -3.15 10.73 6.02
C PHE A 180 -2.31 11.99 5.92
N THR A 181 -1.72 12.17 4.75
CA THR A 181 -0.91 13.34 4.41
C THR A 181 -1.55 14.15 3.30
N GLY A 182 -1.48 15.46 3.43
CA GLY A 182 -1.63 16.40 2.33
C GLY A 182 -0.29 17.02 1.93
N ASP A 183 -0.36 18.05 1.09
CA ASP A 183 0.81 18.69 0.45
C ASP A 183 1.82 19.32 1.41
N GLU A 184 1.44 19.63 2.65
CA GLU A 184 2.34 20.17 3.68
C GLU A 184 1.96 19.76 5.10
N GLU A 185 1.03 18.80 5.25
CA GLU A 185 0.38 18.54 6.54
C GLU A 185 0.12 17.05 6.74
N LEU A 186 0.42 16.53 7.94
CA LEU A 186 0.06 15.21 8.43
C LEU A 186 -1.14 15.34 9.38
N PHE A 187 -2.14 14.47 9.20
CA PHE A 187 -3.35 14.45 10.00
C PHE A 187 -3.64 13.06 10.56
N VAL A 188 -4.15 13.03 11.78
CA VAL A 188 -4.64 11.80 12.42
C VAL A 188 -6.04 12.03 12.97
N PHE A 189 -6.97 11.17 12.58
CA PHE A 189 -8.34 11.13 13.06
C PHE A 189 -8.59 9.88 13.88
N ASN A 190 -9.17 10.03 15.06
CA ASN A 190 -9.75 8.91 15.78
C ASN A 190 -11.07 8.54 15.12
N VAL A 191 -11.23 7.28 14.76
CA VAL A 191 -12.45 6.74 14.18
C VAL A 191 -13.03 5.59 15.00
N SER A 192 -12.63 5.44 16.28
CA SER A 192 -13.20 4.43 17.20
C SER A 192 -14.72 4.59 17.31
N ASN A 193 -15.20 5.84 17.36
CA ASN A 193 -16.61 6.18 17.23
C ASN A 193 -16.91 6.70 15.83
N PHE A 194 -17.30 5.81 14.93
CA PHE A 194 -17.66 6.11 13.54
C PHE A 194 -18.69 7.23 13.35
N LYS A 195 -19.56 7.46 14.34
CA LYS A 195 -20.58 8.52 14.27
C LYS A 195 -20.03 9.90 14.63
N SER A 196 -18.92 9.96 15.35
CA SER A 196 -18.29 11.21 15.77
C SER A 196 -16.77 11.05 15.82
N PRO A 197 -16.15 10.89 14.64
CA PRO A 197 -14.70 10.86 14.54
C PRO A 197 -14.12 12.24 14.83
N LYS A 198 -12.92 12.25 15.42
CA LYS A 198 -12.32 13.47 15.96
C LYS A 198 -10.89 13.61 15.47
N GLY A 199 -10.51 14.80 14.99
CA GLY A 199 -9.11 15.13 14.79
C GLY A 199 -8.34 15.00 16.11
N ILE A 200 -7.30 14.17 16.12
CA ILE A 200 -6.42 14.01 17.29
C ILE A 200 -5.15 14.82 17.12
N PHE A 201 -4.63 14.86 15.89
CA PHE A 201 -3.30 15.38 15.62
C PHE A 201 -3.22 16.04 14.25
N LYS A 202 -2.49 17.15 14.22
CA LYS A 202 -2.12 17.89 13.01
C LYS A 202 -0.68 18.38 13.15
N GLN A 203 0.15 18.13 12.14
CA GLN A 203 1.52 18.63 12.10
C GLN A 203 1.86 19.14 10.71
N LYS A 204 2.54 20.30 10.63
CA LYS A 204 3.19 20.74 9.40
C LYS A 204 4.38 19.86 9.09
N ILE A 205 4.43 19.32 7.89
CA ILE A 205 5.53 18.50 7.39
C ILE A 205 6.18 19.23 6.21
N LYS A 206 7.51 19.09 6.08
CA LYS A 206 8.21 19.51 4.86
C LYS A 206 8.21 18.34 3.90
N ASN A 207 7.76 18.55 2.67
CA ASN A 207 7.67 17.57 1.59
C ASN A 207 6.64 16.46 1.87
N SER A 208 5.62 16.40 1.02
CA SER A 208 4.31 15.79 1.31
C SER A 208 4.05 14.41 0.80
N LYS A 209 4.99 13.85 0.05
CA LYS A 209 4.82 12.53 -0.53
C LYS A 209 5.24 11.46 0.45
N TRP A 210 4.42 11.34 1.48
CA TRP A 210 4.53 10.32 2.51
C TRP A 210 3.78 9.09 2.02
N LYS A 211 4.48 7.97 1.85
CA LYS A 211 3.83 6.65 1.71
C LYS A 211 3.78 5.97 3.05
N PHE A 212 2.66 5.36 3.40
CA PHE A 212 2.48 4.74 4.71
C PHE A 212 2.44 3.21 4.63
N VAL A 213 3.16 2.53 5.53
CA VAL A 213 2.79 1.18 5.98
C VAL A 213 2.50 1.25 7.46
N SER A 214 1.35 0.71 7.83
CA SER A 214 0.89 0.63 9.21
C SER A 214 1.10 -0.79 9.71
N HIS A 215 1.93 -0.96 10.73
CA HIS A 215 2.08 -2.22 11.45
C HIS A 215 2.25 -1.91 12.93
N THR A 216 1.45 -2.49 13.82
CA THR A 216 1.55 -2.20 15.25
C THR A 216 2.92 -2.62 15.77
N PRO A 217 3.72 -1.72 16.41
CA PRO A 217 3.33 -0.44 16.99
C PRO A 217 3.74 0.83 16.22
N TRP A 218 4.22 0.71 14.98
CA TRP A 218 4.79 1.83 14.22
C TRP A 218 4.04 2.13 12.91
N ILE A 219 3.88 3.41 12.60
CA ILE A 219 3.66 3.81 11.22
C ILE A 219 4.99 4.22 10.64
N VAL A 220 5.35 3.56 9.55
CA VAL A 220 6.56 3.84 8.79
C VAL A 220 6.14 4.69 7.60
N CYS A 221 6.67 5.91 7.53
CA CYS A 221 6.45 6.79 6.39
C CYS A 221 7.73 7.02 5.60
N GLU A 222 7.60 7.09 4.28
CA GLU A 222 8.67 7.45 3.34
C GLU A 222 8.47 8.90 2.87
N THR A 223 9.44 9.80 3.06
CA THR A 223 9.42 11.14 2.45
C THR A 223 10.12 11.15 1.10
N GLU A 224 9.43 11.34 -0.04
CA GLU A 224 10.17 11.65 -1.29
C GLU A 224 10.80 13.04 -1.19
N TYR A 225 12.09 13.11 -0.86
CA TYR A 225 12.92 14.25 -1.26
C TYR A 225 13.29 14.07 -2.73
N TYR A 226 13.48 15.17 -3.46
CA TYR A 226 13.99 15.19 -4.84
C TYR A 226 15.28 14.35 -5.06
N VAL A 227 15.95 13.91 -3.99
CA VAL A 227 17.19 13.12 -3.97
C VAL A 227 17.26 12.01 -2.88
N SER A 228 16.23 11.77 -2.06
CA SER A 228 16.32 10.75 -0.99
C SER A 228 14.98 10.39 -0.34
N SER A 229 14.91 9.24 0.31
CA SER A 229 13.80 8.82 1.17
C SER A 229 14.25 8.69 2.63
N ALA A 230 13.39 9.01 3.59
CA ALA A 230 13.64 8.75 5.01
C ALA A 230 12.48 7.97 5.62
N PHE A 231 12.80 6.97 6.45
CA PHE A 231 11.85 6.33 7.34
C PHE A 231 11.70 7.13 8.63
N HIS A 232 10.46 7.31 9.04
CA HIS A 232 10.14 7.81 10.37
C HIS A 232 9.22 6.83 11.07
N LEU A 233 9.43 6.65 12.38
CA LEU A 233 8.47 6.00 13.25
C LEU A 233 7.52 7.06 13.77
N LEU A 234 6.22 6.77 13.75
CA LEU A 234 5.21 7.54 14.45
C LEU A 234 4.81 6.73 15.70
N ASN A 235 5.39 7.08 16.84
CA ASN A 235 5.01 6.49 18.14
C ASN A 235 3.93 7.34 18.82
N GLU A 236 2.88 6.70 19.34
CA GLU A 236 1.90 7.37 20.20
C GLU A 236 2.48 7.50 21.62
N VAL A 237 3.11 8.64 21.93
CA VAL A 237 3.55 8.97 23.29
C VAL A 237 2.63 10.02 23.85
N GLY A 238 1.74 9.63 24.77
CA GLY A 238 0.82 10.57 25.43
C GLY A 238 -0.07 11.36 24.45
N LYS A 239 -0.53 10.74 23.36
CA LYS A 239 -1.31 11.34 22.26
C LYS A 239 -0.55 12.33 21.36
N LYS A 240 0.78 12.33 21.40
CA LYS A 240 1.62 13.02 20.42
C LYS A 240 2.33 12.00 19.56
N PHE A 241 2.38 12.26 18.26
CA PHE A 241 3.22 11.52 17.34
C PHE A 241 4.57 12.22 17.23
N GLU A 242 5.64 11.53 17.58
CA GLU A 242 7.01 12.01 17.40
C GLU A 242 7.62 11.34 16.17
N ILE A 243 8.26 12.15 15.31
CA ILE A 243 8.99 11.69 14.12
C ILE A 243 10.45 11.47 14.54
N SER A 244 10.87 10.22 14.70
CA SER A 244 12.26 9.89 15.07
C SER A 244 13.23 9.91 13.87
N ASN A 245 14.55 9.89 14.20
CA ASN A 245 15.71 9.98 13.29
C ASN A 245 15.59 9.20 11.96
N SER A 246 16.19 9.72 10.89
CA SER A 246 16.18 9.10 9.56
C SER A 246 17.33 8.11 9.31
N VAL A 247 17.03 6.98 8.66
CA VAL A 247 17.98 6.02 8.08
C VAL A 247 17.76 5.96 6.57
N LEU A 248 18.78 5.52 5.80
CA LEU A 248 18.78 5.41 4.33
C LEU A 248 18.99 6.73 3.55
N ARG A 249 20.00 7.52 3.93
CA ARG A 249 20.38 8.73 3.17
C ARG A 249 20.80 8.38 1.73
N ASN A 250 20.40 9.22 0.78
CA ASN A 250 20.71 9.11 -0.66
C ASN A 250 20.21 7.81 -1.33
N ARG A 251 19.15 7.20 -0.79
CA ARG A 251 18.45 6.10 -1.46
C ARG A 251 16.96 6.44 -1.59
N PHE A 252 16.33 5.95 -2.65
CA PHE A 252 14.89 6.03 -2.86
C PHE A 252 14.25 4.73 -2.40
N VAL A 253 13.28 4.78 -1.49
CA VAL A 253 12.53 3.58 -1.09
C VAL A 253 11.53 3.25 -2.20
N ARG A 254 11.53 1.99 -2.66
CA ARG A 254 10.64 1.49 -3.72
C ARG A 254 9.43 0.79 -3.13
N ALA A 255 9.68 -0.05 -2.15
CA ALA A 255 8.67 -0.74 -1.37
C ALA A 255 9.25 -1.10 -0.01
N PHE A 256 8.39 -1.31 0.97
CA PHE A 256 8.80 -1.78 2.28
C PHE A 256 7.64 -2.49 2.97
N ASP A 257 7.97 -3.36 3.90
CA ASP A 257 7.02 -4.03 4.78
C ASP A 257 7.68 -4.30 6.13
N VAL A 258 6.86 -4.61 7.13
CA VAL A 258 7.30 -4.87 8.52
C VAL A 258 7.00 -6.32 8.88
N ASP A 259 7.98 -6.99 9.48
CA ASP A 259 7.83 -8.35 10.01
C ASP A 259 7.30 -8.37 11.45
N GLU A 260 6.98 -9.56 11.95
CA GLU A 260 6.44 -9.79 13.29
C GLU A 260 7.39 -9.35 14.43
N SER A 261 8.67 -9.17 14.13
CA SER A 261 9.68 -8.70 15.09
C SER A 261 9.83 -7.18 15.09
N ASN A 262 8.95 -6.46 14.39
CA ASN A 262 9.07 -5.03 14.14
C ASN A 262 10.38 -4.66 13.43
N ARG A 263 10.88 -5.50 12.54
CA ARG A 263 11.95 -5.09 11.63
C ARG A 263 11.32 -4.68 10.30
N ILE A 264 11.79 -3.54 9.81
CA ILE A 264 11.38 -2.98 8.53
C ILE A 264 12.29 -3.58 7.49
N TRP A 265 11.72 -4.19 6.47
CA TRP A 265 12.44 -4.57 5.27
C TRP A 265 12.07 -3.63 4.16
N ALA A 266 13.06 -3.09 3.47
CA ALA A 266 12.86 -2.08 2.44
C ALA A 266 13.67 -2.40 1.19
N ILE A 267 13.05 -2.27 0.03
CA ILE A 267 13.77 -2.20 -1.24
C ILE A 267 14.07 -0.74 -1.48
N VAL A 268 15.35 -0.46 -1.68
CA VAL A 268 15.87 0.87 -1.90
C VAL A 268 16.64 0.92 -3.20
N SER A 269 16.57 2.01 -3.94
CA SER A 269 17.41 2.23 -5.12
C SER A 269 18.35 3.41 -4.94
N ASN A 270 19.56 3.32 -5.46
CA ASN A 270 20.46 4.46 -5.57
C ASN A 270 20.11 5.35 -6.79
N GLU A 271 20.88 6.41 -7.02
CA GLU A 271 20.72 7.32 -8.18
C GLU A 271 20.95 6.63 -9.53
N SER A 272 21.72 5.53 -9.54
CA SER A 272 21.94 4.68 -10.72
C SER A 272 20.84 3.62 -10.91
N PHE A 273 19.74 3.71 -10.15
CA PHE A 273 18.61 2.77 -10.15
C PHE A 273 18.92 1.34 -9.69
N GLU A 274 20.13 1.08 -9.18
CA GLU A 274 20.49 -0.19 -8.60
C GLU A 274 19.68 -0.45 -7.33
N GLN A 275 19.05 -1.62 -7.21
CA GLN A 275 18.17 -1.95 -6.10
C GLN A 275 18.81 -2.86 -5.07
N SER A 276 18.65 -2.51 -3.79
CA SER A 276 19.03 -3.36 -2.68
C SER A 276 17.85 -3.61 -1.76
N LEU A 277 17.75 -4.83 -1.24
CA LEU A 277 16.98 -5.12 -0.05
C LEU A 277 17.79 -4.72 1.19
N VAL A 278 17.20 -3.96 2.10
CA VAL A 278 17.82 -3.51 3.35
C VAL A 278 16.88 -3.78 4.52
N SER A 279 17.40 -4.34 5.60
CA SER A 279 16.69 -4.37 6.89
C SER A 279 16.96 -3.10 7.70
N VAL A 280 15.94 -2.53 8.32
CA VAL A 280 16.03 -1.41 9.26
C VAL A 280 15.35 -1.83 10.57
N PHE A 281 16.00 -1.59 11.69
CA PHE A 281 15.50 -1.99 13.02
C PHE A 281 15.85 -0.94 14.07
N THR A 282 15.18 -0.99 15.22
CA THR A 282 15.50 -0.12 16.35
C THR A 282 16.48 -0.81 17.29
N GLU A 283 17.52 -0.08 17.70
CA GLU A 283 18.49 -0.52 18.69
C GLU A 283 18.76 0.65 19.64
N ASN A 284 18.51 0.46 20.94
CA ASN A 284 18.64 1.51 21.97
C ASN A 284 17.83 2.78 21.66
N GLY A 285 16.66 2.65 21.02
CA GLY A 285 15.80 3.78 20.64
C GLY A 285 16.23 4.52 19.37
N GLU A 286 17.30 4.08 18.69
CA GLU A 286 17.74 4.62 17.41
C GLU A 286 17.45 3.66 16.25
N LEU A 287 17.10 4.18 15.08
CA LEU A 287 17.02 3.37 13.88
C LEU A 287 18.43 3.03 13.35
N LYS A 288 18.67 1.76 13.03
CA LYS A 288 19.88 1.22 12.41
C LYS A 288 19.53 0.47 11.13
N SER A 289 20.46 0.43 10.17
CA SER A 289 20.37 -0.43 8.98
C SER A 289 21.24 -1.67 9.14
N GLY A 290 20.69 -2.84 8.86
CA GLY A 290 21.35 -4.14 8.90
C GLY A 290 21.72 -4.66 7.52
N SER A 291 21.43 -5.96 7.29
CA SER A 291 21.74 -6.70 6.07
C SER A 291 21.33 -5.94 4.81
N VAL A 292 22.26 -5.86 3.85
CA VAL A 292 22.04 -5.29 2.53
C VAL A 292 22.28 -6.39 1.50
N LEU A 293 21.31 -6.59 0.61
CA LEU A 293 21.43 -7.50 -0.52
C LEU A 293 21.15 -6.75 -1.79
N LEU A 294 22.11 -6.79 -2.71
CA LEU A 294 21.90 -6.35 -4.07
C LEU A 294 20.92 -7.30 -4.76
N LEU A 295 19.80 -6.75 -5.25
CA LEU A 295 18.86 -7.55 -6.04
C LEU A 295 19.47 -7.79 -7.43
N PRO A 296 19.36 -9.02 -7.97
CA PRO A 296 19.84 -9.29 -9.32
C PRO A 296 19.06 -8.42 -10.32
N ASP A 297 19.74 -8.00 -11.38
CA ASP A 297 19.04 -7.48 -12.56
C ASP A 297 18.26 -8.63 -13.19
N THR A 298 16.95 -8.64 -12.90
CA THR A 298 16.03 -9.71 -13.32
C THR A 298 15.44 -9.46 -14.70
N GLU A 299 15.68 -8.28 -15.30
CA GLU A 299 15.01 -7.86 -16.54
C GLU A 299 15.96 -7.66 -17.73
N GLY A 300 17.29 -7.73 -17.52
CA GLY A 300 18.29 -7.86 -18.59
C GLY A 300 18.22 -6.75 -19.65
N HIS A 301 17.82 -5.55 -19.28
CA HIS A 301 17.42 -4.52 -20.23
C HIS A 301 18.63 -3.66 -20.67
N PRO A 302 18.94 -3.57 -21.98
CA PRO A 302 20.16 -2.91 -22.46
C PRO A 302 20.10 -1.37 -22.46
N ASN A 303 19.10 -0.72 -21.85
CA ASN A 303 18.97 0.74 -21.88
C ASN A 303 18.34 1.29 -20.59
N PHE A 304 19.18 1.94 -19.78
CA PHE A 304 18.88 2.64 -18.52
C PHE A 304 17.95 3.88 -18.67
N SER A 305 17.28 4.10 -19.80
CA SER A 305 16.57 5.36 -20.08
C SER A 305 15.07 5.36 -19.83
N ASN A 306 14.42 4.20 -19.61
CA ASN A 306 13.01 4.17 -19.26
C ASN A 306 12.82 3.80 -17.79
N GLN A 307 12.45 4.81 -17.01
CA GLN A 307 12.22 4.80 -15.56
C GLN A 307 11.20 3.77 -15.06
N THR A 308 10.56 2.97 -15.93
CA THR A 308 9.44 2.07 -15.63
C THR A 308 9.82 0.61 -15.31
N VAL A 309 11.07 0.21 -15.50
CA VAL A 309 11.46 -1.21 -15.65
C VAL A 309 11.92 -1.89 -14.33
N HIS A 310 11.98 -1.18 -13.21
CA HIS A 310 12.28 -1.82 -11.90
C HIS A 310 11.30 -1.41 -10.80
N HIS A 311 10.06 -1.05 -11.12
CA HIS A 311 9.11 -0.72 -10.05
C HIS A 311 8.66 -1.99 -9.35
N VAL A 312 9.07 -2.12 -8.09
CA VAL A 312 8.42 -3.04 -7.16
C VAL A 312 6.96 -2.61 -7.05
N LEU A 313 6.06 -3.52 -7.38
CA LEU A 313 4.63 -3.32 -7.29
C LEU A 313 4.14 -3.58 -5.87
N GLU A 314 4.66 -4.64 -5.24
CA GLU A 314 4.31 -5.05 -3.89
C GLU A 314 5.50 -5.80 -3.28
N MET A 315 5.72 -5.59 -1.98
CA MET A 315 6.66 -6.35 -1.18
C MET A 315 5.96 -6.79 0.09
N VAL A 316 6.13 -8.06 0.46
CA VAL A 316 5.57 -8.59 1.70
C VAL A 316 6.57 -9.51 2.40
N VAL A 317 6.69 -9.35 3.71
CA VAL A 317 7.50 -10.17 4.60
C VAL A 317 6.59 -11.13 5.36
N GLN A 318 6.85 -12.43 5.23
CA GLN A 318 6.10 -13.52 5.86
C GLN A 318 7.09 -14.44 6.57
N LYS A 319 7.19 -14.34 7.90
CA LYS A 319 8.13 -15.14 8.70
C LYS A 319 9.55 -15.02 8.15
N ASP A 320 10.10 -16.11 7.63
CA ASP A 320 11.44 -16.26 7.07
C ASP A 320 11.48 -16.04 5.55
N VAL A 321 10.40 -15.55 4.93
CA VAL A 321 10.33 -15.33 3.48
C VAL A 321 9.95 -13.89 3.16
N ILE A 322 10.65 -13.29 2.19
CA ILE A 322 10.28 -12.01 1.59
C ILE A 322 9.87 -12.25 0.15
N LEU A 323 8.67 -11.81 -0.21
CA LEU A 323 8.15 -11.86 -1.56
C LEU A 323 8.20 -10.46 -2.17
N ILE A 324 8.78 -10.37 -3.36
CA ILE A 324 8.90 -9.14 -4.13
C ILE A 324 8.21 -9.37 -5.48
N ILE A 325 7.23 -8.53 -5.79
CA ILE A 325 6.49 -8.59 -7.05
C ILE A 325 6.86 -7.36 -7.86
N PHE A 326 7.44 -7.57 -9.03
CA PHE A 326 7.79 -6.50 -9.95
C PHE A 326 6.61 -6.15 -10.85
N ARG A 327 6.57 -4.93 -11.40
CA ARG A 327 5.55 -4.53 -12.38
C ARG A 327 5.53 -5.39 -13.64
N SER A 328 6.66 -6.00 -14.01
CA SER A 328 6.75 -7.00 -15.07
C SER A 328 6.02 -8.30 -14.77
N GLY A 329 5.54 -8.49 -13.54
CA GLY A 329 4.93 -9.72 -13.05
C GLY A 329 5.94 -10.76 -12.58
N ILE A 330 7.24 -10.51 -12.68
CA ILE A 330 8.28 -11.37 -12.09
C ILE A 330 8.12 -11.37 -10.57
N ILE A 331 8.33 -12.53 -9.96
CA ILE A 331 8.28 -12.70 -8.51
C ILE A 331 9.64 -13.19 -8.03
N ALA A 332 10.26 -12.45 -7.12
CA ALA A 332 11.43 -12.90 -6.38
C ALA A 332 11.01 -13.32 -4.97
N LYS A 333 11.47 -14.50 -4.57
CA LYS A 333 11.30 -15.07 -3.23
C LYS A 333 12.67 -15.11 -2.57
N ILE A 334 12.80 -14.44 -1.44
CA ILE A 334 14.04 -14.38 -0.66
C ILE A 334 13.80 -15.14 0.63
N THR A 335 14.64 -16.15 0.88
CA THR A 335 14.60 -16.92 2.13
C THR A 335 15.61 -16.31 3.11
N LEU A 336 15.15 -16.00 4.31
CA LEU A 336 15.92 -15.49 5.43
C LEU A 336 16.37 -16.68 6.30
N SER A 337 17.61 -16.63 6.79
CA SER A 337 18.09 -17.62 7.76
C SER A 337 17.95 -17.08 9.18
N ASN A 338 17.29 -17.87 10.03
CA ASN A 338 17.28 -17.70 11.47
C ASN A 338 18.55 -18.35 12.03
N ASN A 339 19.58 -17.54 12.33
CA ASN A 339 20.71 -18.00 13.14
C ASN A 339 20.52 -17.62 14.60
#